data_AF-A0A2S4Z9K7-F1
#
_entry.id   AF-A0A2S4Z9K7-F1
#
_cell.length_a   1.000
_cell.length_b   1.000
_cell.length_c   1.000
_cell.angle_alpha   90.00
_cell.angle_beta   90.00
_cell.angle_gamma   90.00
#
_symmetry.space_group_name_H-M   'P 1'
#
loop_
_entity.id
_entity.type
_entity.pdbx_description
1 polymer ?
#
loop_
_entity_poly.entity_id
_entity_poly.type
_entity_poly.pdbx_seq_one_letter_code
_entity_poly.pdbx_strand_id
1 'polypeptide(L)'
;MSIKQARLAVGPLSVLLFAQTTFWLLYDVADRGLPHMWSAWTNGPVSGLSATTALDFGLAALQLGAACGLVLRIRGAGGLLVTACVTTVLFRTPVVWYMLLDSESDPWFGGLEGPSLTAVGVSCLLAILVAVALGGLLFRVRGLERDAAAAAEEESRSGAIRPVKVTASASCTLLAVLNVFYICRNVLTAVEVGPHALADLLVGRGVGRAVLGVSSPWQWACLTVLCGVGMVLAAKRRPSATGFSVGLALFMMPIAFTKLWGLAGTADLLASPLNTVQSVLELAGSAAVVALIVADVRRDRPAPHAVLELTPPPTGADPEAQRADAATSDA
;
A
#
# COMPACT_ATOMS: atom_id res chain seq x y z
N MET A 1 17.24 13.77 -16.83
CA MET A 1 16.78 13.86 -15.43
C MET A 1 17.69 12.99 -14.57
N SER A 2 18.24 13.52 -13.47
CA SER A 2 19.11 12.74 -12.56
C SER A 2 18.31 11.91 -11.55
N ILE A 3 18.91 10.87 -10.96
CA ILE A 3 18.29 10.06 -9.87
C ILE A 3 17.80 10.96 -8.73
N LYS A 4 18.58 12.00 -8.37
CA LYS A 4 18.22 12.95 -7.30
C LYS A 4 16.95 13.73 -7.64
N GLN A 5 16.84 14.24 -8.87
CA GLN A 5 15.65 14.96 -9.32
C GLN A 5 14.42 14.04 -9.35
N ALA A 6 14.56 12.81 -9.84
CA ALA A 6 13.46 11.85 -9.89
C ALA A 6 12.95 11.48 -8.49
N ARG A 7 13.86 11.26 -7.53
CA ARG A 7 13.48 11.01 -6.12
C ARG A 7 12.84 12.22 -5.45
N LEU A 8 13.24 13.45 -5.80
CA LEU A 8 12.63 14.66 -5.27
C LEU A 8 11.16 14.78 -5.71
N ALA A 9 10.86 14.44 -6.97
CA ALA A 9 9.51 14.51 -7.53
C ALA A 9 8.54 13.45 -6.95
N VAL A 10 9.05 12.32 -6.47
CA VAL A 10 8.24 11.23 -5.88
C VAL A 10 7.46 11.70 -4.64
N GLY A 11 8.03 12.59 -3.83
CA GLY A 11 7.42 13.04 -2.58
C GLY A 11 6.13 13.82 -2.77
N PRO A 12 6.16 14.96 -3.48
CA PRO A 12 4.95 15.74 -3.76
C PRO A 12 3.84 14.92 -4.40
N LEU A 13 4.17 14.06 -5.37
CA LEU A 13 3.18 13.20 -6.03
C LEU A 13 2.53 12.20 -5.05
N SER A 14 3.32 11.59 -4.16
CA SER A 14 2.77 10.70 -3.13
C SER A 14 1.82 11.42 -2.17
N VAL A 15 2.15 12.67 -1.80
CA VAL A 15 1.32 13.49 -0.92
C VAL A 15 0.04 13.94 -1.64
N LEU A 16 0.12 14.26 -2.94
CA LEU A 16 -1.06 14.61 -3.75
C LEU A 16 -2.07 13.47 -3.82
N LEU A 17 -1.62 12.22 -3.95
CA LEU A 17 -2.51 11.06 -3.90
C LEU A 17 -3.27 10.97 -2.56
N PHE A 18 -2.54 11.13 -1.45
CA PHE A 18 -3.14 11.15 -0.11
C PHE A 18 -4.13 12.31 0.06
N ALA A 19 -3.76 13.50 -0.40
CA ALA A 19 -4.59 14.70 -0.33
C ALA A 19 -5.90 14.52 -1.10
N GLN A 20 -5.86 13.92 -2.30
CA GLN A 20 -7.07 13.67 -3.08
C GLN A 20 -8.05 12.73 -2.35
N THR A 21 -7.57 11.61 -1.82
CA THR A 21 -8.44 10.67 -1.09
C THR A 21 -8.98 11.29 0.19
N THR A 22 -8.13 11.99 0.94
CA THR A 22 -8.51 12.61 2.21
C THR A 22 -9.48 13.76 2.02
N PHE A 23 -9.34 14.53 0.94
CA PHE A 23 -10.29 15.59 0.59
C PHE A 23 -11.72 15.06 0.50
N TRP A 24 -11.95 13.94 -0.21
CA TRP A 24 -13.29 13.36 -0.33
C TRP A 24 -13.82 12.76 0.96
N LEU A 25 -12.94 12.17 1.79
CA LEU A 25 -13.32 11.69 3.13
C LEU A 25 -13.77 12.86 4.01
N LEU A 26 -13.03 13.96 3.99
CA LEU A 26 -13.36 15.17 4.77
C LEU A 26 -14.58 15.89 4.21
N TYR A 27 -14.76 15.91 2.88
CA TYR A 27 -15.93 16.47 2.23
C TYR A 27 -17.21 15.78 2.73
N ASP A 28 -17.26 14.45 2.71
CA ASP A 28 -18.42 13.69 3.19
C ASP A 28 -18.70 13.96 4.68
N VAL A 29 -17.66 14.07 5.51
CA VAL A 29 -17.79 14.39 6.94
C VAL A 29 -18.30 15.82 7.15
N ALA A 30 -17.83 16.78 6.35
CA ALA A 30 -18.25 18.16 6.42
C ALA A 30 -19.70 18.34 5.94
N ASP A 31 -20.10 17.62 4.89
CA ASP A 31 -21.44 17.66 4.29
C ASP A 31 -22.50 17.01 5.20
N ARG A 32 -22.18 15.86 5.83
CA ARG A 32 -23.18 15.00 6.50
C ARG A 32 -22.96 14.79 7.98
N GLY A 33 -21.81 15.19 8.49
CA GLY A 33 -21.37 14.92 9.84
C GLY A 33 -20.77 13.51 10.01
N LEU A 34 -19.82 13.43 10.94
CA LEU A 34 -19.08 12.20 11.23
C LEU A 34 -19.97 11.01 11.63
N PRO A 35 -21.03 11.15 12.47
CA PRO A 35 -21.84 10.00 12.87
C PRO A 35 -22.58 9.34 11.69
N HIS A 36 -23.13 10.13 10.78
CA HIS A 36 -23.82 9.63 9.60
C HIS A 36 -22.85 8.93 8.64
N MET A 37 -21.70 9.54 8.39
CA MET A 37 -20.67 8.92 7.54
C MET A 37 -20.07 7.67 8.15
N TRP A 38 -19.85 7.65 9.47
CA TRP A 38 -19.40 6.45 10.16
C TRP A 38 -20.37 5.29 9.99
N SER A 39 -21.68 5.55 10.14
CA SER A 39 -22.71 4.55 9.85
C SER A 39 -22.66 4.12 8.39
N ALA A 40 -22.53 5.06 7.44
CA ALA A 40 -22.42 4.76 6.01
C ALA A 40 -21.23 3.84 5.67
N TRP A 41 -20.09 4.09 6.28
CA TRP A 41 -18.86 3.34 6.05
C TRP A 41 -18.87 1.95 6.71
N THR A 42 -19.60 1.77 7.82
CA THR A 42 -19.58 0.52 8.60
C THR A 42 -20.78 -0.37 8.34
N ASN A 43 -21.98 0.20 8.28
CA ASN A 43 -23.24 -0.53 8.19
C ASN A 43 -23.81 -0.59 6.76
N GLY A 44 -23.22 0.17 5.83
CA GLY A 44 -23.67 0.23 4.44
C GLY A 44 -24.49 1.49 4.14
N PRO A 45 -25.25 1.51 3.04
CA PRO A 45 -25.79 2.74 2.47
C PRO A 45 -26.74 3.47 3.43
N VAL A 46 -26.60 4.79 3.47
CA VAL A 46 -27.49 5.74 4.15
C VAL A 46 -28.23 6.58 3.09
N SER A 47 -29.25 7.35 3.48
CA SER A 47 -29.98 8.24 2.56
C SER A 47 -29.03 9.24 1.87
N GLY A 48 -29.17 9.40 0.54
CA GLY A 48 -28.34 10.29 -0.28
C GLY A 48 -27.08 9.60 -0.84
N LEU A 49 -26.40 10.24 -1.79
CA LEU A 49 -25.25 9.64 -2.50
C LEU A 49 -23.92 10.11 -1.89
N SER A 50 -23.16 9.27 -1.18
CA SER A 50 -21.84 9.69 -0.63
C SER A 50 -20.76 9.76 -1.69
N ALA A 51 -19.71 10.56 -1.45
CA ALA A 51 -18.51 10.49 -2.29
C ALA A 51 -17.76 9.19 -2.02
N THR A 52 -17.55 8.84 -0.75
CA THR A 52 -16.60 7.82 -0.29
C THR A 52 -17.25 6.56 0.25
N THR A 53 -16.43 5.53 0.40
CA THR A 53 -16.73 4.26 1.07
C THR A 53 -15.61 3.88 2.05
N ALA A 54 -15.79 2.78 2.78
CA ALA A 54 -14.73 2.23 3.63
C ALA A 54 -13.41 1.92 2.90
N LEU A 55 -13.45 1.72 1.58
CA LEU A 55 -12.26 1.52 0.74
C LEU A 55 -11.33 2.75 0.77
N ASP A 56 -11.91 3.95 0.85
CA ASP A 56 -11.15 5.19 0.85
C ASP A 56 -10.32 5.36 2.12
N PHE A 57 -10.76 4.80 3.27
CA PHE A 57 -9.91 4.74 4.47
C PHE A 57 -8.67 3.88 4.27
N GLY A 58 -8.86 2.69 3.68
CA GLY A 58 -7.75 1.82 3.30
C GLY A 58 -6.78 2.54 2.39
N LEU A 59 -7.31 3.21 1.36
CA LEU A 59 -6.49 3.89 0.37
C LEU A 59 -5.73 5.07 0.99
N ALA A 60 -6.39 5.86 1.84
CA ALA A 60 -5.76 6.95 2.58
C ALA A 60 -4.65 6.44 3.51
N ALA A 61 -4.89 5.36 4.25
CA ALA A 61 -3.88 4.75 5.14
C ALA A 61 -2.65 4.25 4.36
N LEU A 62 -2.87 3.60 3.20
CA LEU A 62 -1.80 3.19 2.30
C LEU A 62 -1.01 4.38 1.76
N GLN A 63 -1.69 5.40 1.22
CA GLN A 63 -1.05 6.58 0.64
C GLN A 63 -0.27 7.39 1.70
N LEU A 64 -0.83 7.54 2.89
CA LEU A 64 -0.14 8.15 4.04
C LEU A 64 1.09 7.33 4.44
N GLY A 65 0.94 6.02 4.58
CA GLY A 65 2.05 5.11 4.89
C GLY A 65 3.17 5.17 3.85
N ALA A 66 2.83 5.31 2.56
CA ALA A 66 3.79 5.49 1.48
C ALA A 66 4.50 6.84 1.56
N ALA A 67 3.78 7.94 1.82
CA ALA A 67 4.34 9.27 2.00
C ALA A 67 5.28 9.33 3.23
N CYS A 68 4.84 8.81 4.37
CA CYS A 68 5.66 8.69 5.58
C CYS A 68 6.88 7.80 5.35
N GLY A 69 6.70 6.66 4.69
CA GLY A 69 7.79 5.73 4.36
C GLY A 69 8.87 6.38 3.50
N LEU A 70 8.48 7.26 2.58
CA LEU A 70 9.41 8.06 1.79
C LEU A 70 10.15 9.10 2.63
N VAL A 71 9.43 9.90 3.44
CA VAL A 71 10.01 10.94 4.31
C VAL A 71 11.01 10.33 5.30
N LEU A 72 10.64 9.21 5.91
CA LEU A 72 11.45 8.48 6.88
C LEU A 72 12.53 7.59 6.23
N ARG A 73 12.62 7.59 4.90
CA ARG A 73 13.58 6.79 4.10
C ARG A 73 13.61 5.31 4.49
N ILE A 74 12.43 4.73 4.74
CA ILE A 74 12.28 3.34 5.19
C ILE A 74 12.67 2.38 4.06
N ARG A 75 13.41 1.33 4.39
CA ARG A 75 13.67 0.21 3.46
C ARG A 75 12.34 -0.38 3.00
N GLY A 76 12.09 -0.37 1.69
CA GLY A 76 10.82 -0.84 1.11
C GLY A 76 9.82 0.27 0.77
N ALA A 77 10.12 1.55 1.02
CA ALA A 77 9.25 2.67 0.62
C ALA A 77 8.85 2.63 -0.87
N GLY A 78 9.75 2.18 -1.76
CA GLY A 78 9.40 1.98 -3.18
C GLY A 78 8.30 0.93 -3.41
N GLY A 79 8.26 -0.15 -2.62
CA GLY A 79 7.17 -1.14 -2.70
C GLY A 79 5.84 -0.60 -2.18
N LEU A 80 5.87 0.21 -1.12
CA LEU A 80 4.70 0.93 -0.61
C LEU A 80 4.13 1.89 -1.66
N LEU A 81 5.00 2.70 -2.28
CA LEU A 81 4.61 3.65 -3.32
C LEU A 81 4.05 2.96 -4.57
N VAL A 82 4.67 1.85 -5.01
CA VAL A 82 4.12 1.05 -6.12
C VAL A 82 2.72 0.55 -5.77
N THR A 83 2.52 0.06 -4.56
CA THR A 83 1.20 -0.42 -4.11
C THR A 83 0.19 0.71 -4.08
N ALA A 84 0.56 1.87 -3.54
CA ALA A 84 -0.28 3.06 -3.55
C ALA A 84 -0.68 3.46 -4.98
N CYS A 85 0.27 3.50 -5.92
CA CYS A 85 -0.01 3.84 -7.32
C CYS A 85 -0.99 2.86 -7.96
N VAL A 86 -0.71 1.56 -7.86
CA VAL A 86 -1.52 0.52 -8.52
C VAL A 86 -2.93 0.50 -7.91
N THR A 87 -3.04 0.53 -6.58
CA THR A 87 -4.34 0.56 -5.91
C THR A 87 -5.11 1.84 -6.26
N THR A 88 -4.47 3.01 -6.32
CA THR A 88 -5.14 4.23 -6.79
C THR A 88 -5.67 4.07 -8.22
N VAL A 89 -4.88 3.56 -9.15
CA VAL A 89 -5.36 3.36 -10.53
C VAL A 89 -6.55 2.39 -10.55
N LEU A 90 -6.43 1.23 -9.91
CA LEU A 90 -7.48 0.20 -9.91
C LEU A 90 -8.80 0.70 -9.31
N PHE A 91 -8.76 1.48 -8.24
CA PHE A 91 -9.98 1.91 -7.53
C PHE A 91 -10.53 3.26 -8.01
N ARG A 92 -9.76 4.06 -8.76
CA ARG A 92 -10.24 5.32 -9.36
C ARG A 92 -10.69 5.16 -10.82
N THR A 93 -10.20 4.13 -11.54
CA THR A 93 -10.55 3.90 -12.96
C THR A 93 -12.04 3.71 -13.19
N PRO A 94 -12.79 2.90 -12.41
CA PRO A 94 -14.22 2.73 -12.63
C PRO A 94 -14.99 4.06 -12.58
N VAL A 95 -14.62 4.96 -11.68
CA VAL A 95 -15.25 6.28 -11.53
C VAL A 95 -15.07 7.13 -12.78
N VAL A 96 -13.86 7.16 -13.34
CA VAL A 96 -13.56 7.88 -14.59
C VAL A 96 -14.30 7.22 -15.75
N TRP A 97 -14.36 5.89 -15.78
CA TRP A 97 -15.13 5.16 -16.77
C TRP A 97 -16.62 5.52 -16.73
N TYR A 98 -17.25 5.61 -15.56
CA TYR A 98 -18.64 6.08 -15.46
C TYR A 98 -18.82 7.51 -15.89
N MET A 99 -17.91 8.41 -15.51
CA MET A 99 -17.97 9.81 -15.95
C MET A 99 -17.97 9.93 -17.48
N LEU A 100 -17.26 9.03 -18.18
CA LEU A 100 -17.22 9.02 -19.66
C LEU A 100 -18.47 8.38 -20.29
N LEU A 101 -19.18 7.55 -19.53
CA LEU A 101 -20.42 6.89 -19.96
C LEU A 101 -21.68 7.70 -19.61
N ASP A 102 -21.53 8.78 -18.82
CA ASP A 102 -22.62 9.59 -18.28
C ASP A 102 -23.56 10.10 -19.38
N SER A 103 -24.86 9.90 -19.16
CA SER A 103 -25.99 10.33 -19.98
C SER A 103 -26.98 11.01 -19.04
N GLU A 104 -27.60 12.14 -19.43
CA GLU A 104 -28.52 12.93 -18.58
C GLU A 104 -29.69 12.12 -17.96
N SER A 105 -29.94 10.90 -18.43
CA SER A 105 -30.93 9.95 -17.92
C SER A 105 -30.35 8.84 -17.03
N ASP A 106 -29.16 9.03 -16.44
CA ASP A 106 -28.32 7.90 -16.00
C ASP A 106 -28.97 7.01 -14.90
N PRO A 107 -29.22 5.72 -15.18
CA PRO A 107 -29.90 4.82 -14.25
C PRO A 107 -29.01 4.38 -13.07
N TRP A 108 -27.72 4.75 -13.05
CA TRP A 108 -26.73 4.22 -12.12
C TRP A 108 -26.72 4.88 -10.74
N PHE A 109 -27.00 6.18 -10.68
CA PHE A 109 -27.06 6.93 -9.42
C PHE A 109 -28.50 7.33 -9.05
N GLY A 110 -29.46 7.18 -9.97
CA GLY A 110 -30.81 7.72 -9.81
C GLY A 110 -30.77 9.24 -9.60
N GLY A 111 -31.92 9.90 -9.49
CA GLY A 111 -31.96 11.33 -9.12
C GLY A 111 -31.50 11.64 -7.69
N LEU A 112 -30.57 10.84 -7.12
CA LEU A 112 -30.03 11.03 -5.77
C LEU A 112 -29.15 12.27 -5.73
N GLU A 113 -29.51 13.22 -4.86
CA GLU A 113 -28.69 14.38 -4.58
C GLU A 113 -27.39 13.97 -3.86
N GLY A 114 -26.27 14.56 -4.27
CA GLY A 114 -24.95 14.22 -3.77
C GLY A 114 -23.82 14.98 -4.48
N PRO A 115 -22.56 14.57 -4.29
CA PRO A 115 -21.41 15.24 -4.87
C PRO A 115 -21.50 15.19 -6.40
N SER A 116 -21.05 16.28 -7.03
CA SER A 116 -20.99 16.38 -8.49
C SER A 116 -20.15 15.25 -9.08
N LEU A 117 -20.77 14.38 -9.88
CA LEU A 117 -20.10 13.26 -10.57
C LEU A 117 -18.93 13.75 -11.42
N THR A 118 -19.09 14.90 -12.08
CA THR A 118 -18.03 15.52 -12.88
C THR A 118 -16.86 15.99 -12.01
N ALA A 119 -17.11 16.63 -10.86
CA ALA A 119 -16.05 17.02 -9.94
C ALA A 119 -15.28 15.81 -9.38
N VAL A 120 -16.00 14.77 -8.96
CA VAL A 120 -15.40 13.52 -8.46
C VAL A 120 -14.60 12.83 -9.57
N GLY A 121 -15.18 12.69 -10.76
CA GLY A 121 -14.56 12.07 -11.93
C GLY A 121 -13.28 12.78 -12.39
N VAL A 122 -13.31 14.11 -12.49
CA VAL A 122 -12.12 14.91 -12.83
C VAL A 122 -11.03 14.76 -11.77
N SER A 123 -11.37 14.76 -10.48
CA SER A 123 -10.39 14.53 -9.42
C SER A 123 -9.78 13.13 -9.47
N CYS A 124 -10.58 12.11 -9.85
CA CYS A 124 -10.13 10.73 -10.04
C CYS A 124 -9.19 10.62 -11.24
N LEU A 125 -9.51 11.28 -12.35
CA LEU A 125 -8.64 11.33 -13.53
C LEU A 125 -7.29 11.95 -13.17
N LEU A 126 -7.29 13.06 -12.44
CA LEU A 126 -6.05 13.68 -11.96
C LEU A 126 -5.26 12.74 -11.04
N ALA A 127 -5.92 12.04 -10.11
CA ALA A 127 -5.27 11.06 -9.25
C ALA A 127 -4.65 9.90 -10.04
N ILE A 128 -5.31 9.41 -11.09
CA ILE A 128 -4.78 8.39 -11.99
C ILE A 128 -3.54 8.92 -12.71
N LEU A 129 -3.59 10.13 -13.27
CA LEU A 129 -2.45 10.74 -13.95
C LEU A 129 -1.25 10.91 -13.00
N VAL A 130 -1.49 11.36 -11.77
CA VAL A 130 -0.47 11.46 -10.72
C VAL A 130 0.10 10.09 -10.37
N ALA A 131 -0.74 9.06 -10.21
CA ALA A 131 -0.30 7.69 -9.91
C ALA A 131 0.53 7.08 -11.05
N VAL A 132 0.14 7.30 -12.30
CA VAL A 132 0.90 6.85 -13.48
C VAL A 132 2.23 7.59 -13.59
N ALA A 133 2.24 8.91 -13.39
CA ALA A 133 3.48 9.69 -13.37
C ALA A 133 4.44 9.22 -12.27
N LEU A 134 3.90 8.97 -11.07
CA LEU A 134 4.65 8.43 -9.93
C LEU A 134 5.20 7.04 -10.23
N GLY A 135 4.39 6.14 -10.79
CA GLY A 135 4.81 4.81 -11.24
C GLY A 135 5.92 4.87 -12.30
N GLY A 136 5.79 5.76 -13.27
CA GLY A 136 6.80 6.03 -14.29
C GLY A 136 8.12 6.52 -13.71
N LEU A 137 8.07 7.44 -12.73
CA LEU A 137 9.26 7.90 -12.01
C LEU A 137 9.92 6.78 -11.20
N LEU A 138 9.14 5.95 -10.51
CA LEU A 138 9.67 4.79 -9.77
C LEU A 138 10.34 3.78 -10.72
N PHE A 139 9.75 3.54 -11.88
CA PHE A 139 10.33 2.69 -12.91
C PHE A 139 11.65 3.27 -13.44
N ARG A 140 11.67 4.58 -13.73
CA ARG A 140 12.88 5.30 -14.16
C ARG A 140 14.00 5.24 -13.12
N VAL A 141 13.70 5.51 -11.85
CA VAL A 141 14.66 5.43 -10.74
C VAL A 141 15.24 4.02 -10.64
N ARG A 142 14.38 2.99 -10.71
CA ARG A 142 14.81 1.58 -10.72
C ARG A 142 15.68 1.23 -11.93
N GLY A 143 15.40 1.79 -13.11
CA GLY A 143 16.23 1.61 -14.30
C GLY A 143 17.63 2.19 -14.10
N LEU A 144 17.70 3.46 -13.71
CA LEU A 144 18.97 4.14 -13.45
C LEU A 144 19.79 3.48 -12.34
N GLU A 145 19.14 2.94 -11.30
CA GLU A 145 19.81 2.15 -10.25
C GLU A 145 20.38 0.83 -10.78
N ARG A 146 19.71 0.18 -11.73
CA ARG A 146 20.22 -1.05 -12.37
C ARG A 146 21.39 -0.75 -13.28
N ASP A 147 21.31 0.31 -14.07
CA ASP A 147 22.39 0.70 -14.99
C ASP A 147 23.66 1.07 -14.20
N ALA A 148 23.50 1.81 -13.10
CA ALA A 148 24.61 2.13 -12.18
C ALA A 148 25.16 0.90 -11.46
N ALA A 149 24.30 -0.06 -11.09
CA ALA A 149 24.74 -1.31 -10.47
C ALA A 149 25.47 -2.22 -11.46
N ALA A 150 25.00 -2.32 -12.71
CA ALA A 150 25.65 -3.10 -13.76
C ALA A 150 27.07 -2.57 -14.07
N ALA A 151 27.25 -1.25 -14.08
CA ALA A 151 28.55 -0.62 -14.22
C ALA A 151 29.50 -0.90 -13.03
N ALA A 152 28.98 -1.23 -11.85
CA ALA A 152 29.76 -1.56 -10.65
C ALA A 152 29.97 -3.07 -10.45
N GLU A 153 29.04 -3.91 -10.95
CA GLU A 153 29.12 -5.38 -10.87
C GLU A 153 30.20 -5.97 -11.79
N GLU A 154 30.60 -5.25 -12.84
CA GLU A 154 31.76 -5.57 -13.67
C GLU A 154 33.07 -5.64 -12.85
N GLU A 155 33.08 -5.04 -11.65
CA GLU A 155 34.26 -4.89 -10.80
C GLU A 155 34.29 -5.83 -9.57
N SER A 156 33.20 -6.57 -9.27
CA SER A 156 33.18 -7.47 -8.10
C SER A 156 32.21 -8.63 -8.26
N ARG A 157 32.75 -9.83 -8.49
CA ARG A 157 32.00 -11.09 -8.57
C ARG A 157 32.11 -11.87 -7.26
N SER A 158 31.12 -11.74 -6.40
CA SER A 158 30.87 -12.69 -5.31
C SER A 158 29.38 -12.68 -4.93
N GLY A 159 28.64 -13.69 -5.39
CA GLY A 159 27.21 -13.85 -5.13
C GLY A 159 26.98 -14.76 -3.92
N ALA A 160 26.89 -14.19 -2.73
CA ALA A 160 26.46 -14.92 -1.54
C ALA A 160 24.93 -15.11 -1.53
N ILE A 161 24.48 -16.35 -1.30
CA ILE A 161 23.07 -16.71 -1.14
C ILE A 161 22.54 -16.09 0.16
N ARG A 162 21.53 -15.21 0.06
CA ARG A 162 20.91 -14.58 1.23
C ARG A 162 19.92 -15.55 1.92
N PRO A 163 19.95 -15.65 3.27
CA PRO A 163 19.07 -16.52 4.02
C PRO A 163 17.59 -16.15 3.88
N VAL A 164 16.71 -17.13 4.10
CA VAL A 164 15.25 -16.97 4.04
C VAL A 164 14.79 -16.14 5.23
N LYS A 165 14.18 -14.98 4.97
CA LYS A 165 13.53 -14.21 6.02
C LYS A 165 12.11 -14.75 6.27
N VAL A 166 11.82 -15.07 7.53
CA VAL A 166 10.49 -15.53 8.01
C VAL A 166 9.36 -14.56 7.61
N THR A 167 9.67 -13.28 7.44
CA THR A 167 8.73 -12.25 6.96
C THR A 167 8.24 -12.48 5.53
N ALA A 168 9.07 -13.03 4.65
CA ALA A 168 8.71 -13.29 3.26
C ALA A 168 7.76 -14.49 3.15
N SER A 169 7.99 -15.56 3.93
CA SER A 169 7.09 -16.72 3.95
C SER A 169 5.74 -16.37 4.57
N ALA A 170 5.71 -15.68 5.71
CA ALA A 170 4.46 -15.26 6.35
C ALA A 170 3.61 -14.37 5.43
N SER A 171 4.24 -13.39 4.77
CA SER A 171 3.55 -12.54 3.79
C SER A 171 3.04 -13.35 2.59
N CYS A 172 3.87 -14.25 2.05
CA CYS A 172 3.47 -15.12 0.93
C CYS A 172 2.25 -15.99 1.28
N THR A 173 2.26 -16.63 2.46
CA THR A 173 1.17 -17.49 2.92
C THR A 173 -0.12 -16.70 3.11
N LEU A 174 -0.07 -15.56 3.80
CA LEU A 174 -1.27 -14.74 4.01
C LEU A 174 -1.87 -14.29 2.66
N LEU A 175 -1.04 -13.75 1.78
CA LEU A 175 -1.48 -13.28 0.47
C LEU A 175 -2.06 -14.43 -0.37
N ALA A 176 -1.48 -15.63 -0.31
CA ALA A 176 -2.01 -16.79 -1.00
C ALA A 176 -3.40 -17.19 -0.47
N VAL A 177 -3.57 -17.23 0.85
CA VAL A 177 -4.87 -17.57 1.47
C VAL A 177 -5.94 -16.52 1.11
N LEU A 178 -5.62 -15.23 1.24
CA LEU A 178 -6.53 -14.15 0.86
C LEU A 178 -6.90 -14.20 -0.63
N ASN A 179 -5.93 -14.51 -1.48
CA ASN A 179 -6.16 -14.67 -2.92
C ASN A 179 -7.19 -15.78 -3.21
N VAL A 180 -7.07 -16.93 -2.53
CA VAL A 180 -8.07 -18.02 -2.65
C VAL A 180 -9.46 -17.55 -2.23
N PHE A 181 -9.60 -16.83 -1.11
CA PHE A 181 -10.88 -16.27 -0.69
C PHE A 181 -11.49 -15.34 -1.74
N TYR A 182 -10.71 -14.41 -2.32
CA TYR A 182 -11.21 -13.49 -3.35
C TYR A 182 -11.60 -14.19 -4.66
N ILE A 183 -10.84 -15.23 -5.06
CA ILE A 183 -11.20 -16.06 -6.21
C ILE A 183 -12.52 -16.79 -5.94
N CYS A 184 -12.63 -17.48 -4.80
CA CYS A 184 -13.84 -18.20 -4.41
C CYS A 184 -15.06 -17.27 -4.37
N ARG A 185 -14.92 -16.04 -3.86
CA ARG A 185 -16.03 -15.07 -3.88
C ARG A 185 -16.47 -14.67 -5.28
N ASN A 186 -15.53 -14.35 -6.17
CA ASN A 186 -15.88 -14.02 -7.55
C ASN A 186 -16.59 -15.19 -8.24
N VAL A 187 -16.13 -16.43 -8.00
CA VAL A 187 -16.78 -17.63 -8.53
C VAL A 187 -18.18 -17.81 -7.95
N LEU A 188 -18.35 -17.70 -6.63
CA LEU A 188 -19.66 -17.81 -5.98
C LEU A 188 -20.64 -16.76 -6.51
N THR A 189 -20.21 -15.51 -6.63
CA THR A 189 -21.05 -14.46 -7.23
C THR A 189 -21.36 -14.76 -8.70
N ALA A 190 -20.40 -15.28 -9.48
CA ALA A 190 -20.67 -15.70 -10.85
C ALA A 190 -21.78 -16.76 -10.94
N VAL A 191 -21.82 -17.69 -9.97
CA VAL A 191 -22.82 -18.76 -9.88
C VAL A 191 -24.17 -18.21 -9.42
N GLU A 192 -24.19 -17.28 -8.45
CA GLU A 192 -25.42 -16.74 -7.86
C GLU A 192 -26.16 -15.78 -8.81
N VAL A 193 -25.46 -14.82 -9.41
CA VAL A 193 -26.10 -13.79 -10.27
C VAL A 193 -26.01 -14.11 -11.76
N GLY A 194 -25.20 -15.10 -12.14
CA GLY A 194 -24.91 -15.45 -13.53
C GLY A 194 -23.78 -14.60 -14.15
N PRO A 195 -23.17 -15.08 -15.26
CA PRO A 195 -21.97 -14.47 -15.83
C PRO A 195 -22.19 -13.09 -16.44
N HIS A 196 -23.40 -12.81 -16.96
CA HIS A 196 -23.71 -11.51 -17.57
C HIS A 196 -23.86 -10.42 -16.50
N ALA A 197 -24.61 -10.72 -15.42
CA ALA A 197 -24.73 -9.80 -14.28
C ALA A 197 -23.38 -9.59 -13.58
N LEU A 198 -22.53 -10.63 -13.49
CA LEU A 198 -21.17 -10.45 -12.98
C LEU A 198 -20.34 -9.53 -13.88
N ALA A 199 -20.42 -9.67 -15.20
CA ALA A 199 -19.72 -8.79 -16.14
C ALA A 199 -20.18 -7.34 -15.98
N ASP A 200 -21.49 -7.11 -15.84
CA ASP A 200 -22.05 -5.80 -15.52
C ASP A 200 -21.47 -5.28 -14.19
N LEU A 201 -21.49 -6.08 -13.12
CA LEU A 201 -20.90 -5.72 -11.83
C LEU A 201 -19.39 -5.48 -11.91
N LEU A 202 -18.64 -6.17 -12.76
CA LEU A 202 -17.19 -5.93 -12.93
C LEU A 202 -16.91 -4.63 -13.68
N VAL A 203 -17.75 -4.28 -14.65
CA VAL A 203 -17.77 -2.93 -15.24
C VAL A 203 -18.38 -1.91 -14.26
N GLY A 204 -18.90 -2.42 -13.12
CA GLY A 204 -19.55 -1.78 -11.97
C GLY A 204 -20.82 -0.99 -12.29
N ARG A 205 -21.52 -1.51 -13.30
CA ARG A 205 -22.96 -1.34 -13.44
C ARG A 205 -23.67 -1.83 -12.17
N GLY A 206 -24.46 -0.97 -11.54
CA GLY A 206 -25.34 -1.29 -10.39
C GLY A 206 -24.80 -0.91 -9.02
N VAL A 207 -23.76 -0.07 -8.95
CA VAL A 207 -23.02 0.24 -7.71
C VAL A 207 -23.53 1.49 -6.98
N GLY A 208 -24.55 2.20 -7.49
CA GLY A 208 -25.11 3.50 -7.09
C GLY A 208 -25.32 3.83 -5.60
N ARG A 209 -24.29 3.67 -4.78
CA ARG A 209 -24.29 3.77 -3.32
C ARG A 209 -23.31 4.83 -2.86
N ALA A 210 -22.21 5.00 -3.59
CA ALA A 210 -21.24 6.07 -3.42
C ALA A 210 -20.50 6.32 -4.75
N VAL A 211 -20.09 7.56 -5.04
CA VAL A 211 -19.45 7.90 -6.32
C VAL A 211 -18.07 7.25 -6.49
N LEU A 212 -17.28 7.19 -5.42
CA LEU A 212 -15.99 6.49 -5.39
C LEU A 212 -16.13 5.00 -5.06
N GLY A 213 -17.36 4.55 -4.82
CA GLY A 213 -17.65 3.14 -4.57
C GLY A 213 -17.36 2.31 -5.81
N VAL A 214 -16.75 1.15 -5.59
CA VAL A 214 -16.63 0.11 -6.60
C VAL A 214 -17.48 -1.09 -6.21
N SER A 215 -17.90 -1.87 -7.19
CA SER A 215 -18.62 -3.11 -6.92
C SER A 215 -17.75 -4.07 -6.10
N SER A 216 -18.39 -4.92 -5.30
CA SER A 216 -17.66 -5.96 -4.57
C SER A 216 -16.90 -6.91 -5.49
N PRO A 217 -17.44 -7.38 -6.64
CA PRO A 217 -16.67 -8.18 -7.60
C PRO A 217 -15.44 -7.46 -8.16
N TRP A 218 -15.54 -6.17 -8.51
CA TRP A 218 -14.38 -5.40 -8.97
C TRP A 218 -13.30 -5.32 -7.89
N GLN A 219 -13.71 -5.01 -6.65
CA GLN A 219 -12.80 -4.97 -5.51
C GLN A 219 -12.09 -6.33 -5.35
N TRP A 220 -12.81 -7.44 -5.32
CA TRP A 220 -12.21 -8.77 -5.14
C TRP A 220 -11.31 -9.15 -6.31
N ALA A 221 -11.66 -8.80 -7.54
CA ALA A 221 -10.82 -9.02 -8.71
C ALA A 221 -9.49 -8.24 -8.61
N CYS A 222 -9.55 -6.95 -8.23
CA CYS A 222 -8.35 -6.15 -7.99
C CYS A 222 -7.49 -6.76 -6.88
N LEU A 223 -8.09 -7.22 -5.80
CA LEU A 223 -7.37 -7.82 -4.68
C LEU A 223 -6.79 -9.19 -5.00
N THR A 224 -7.45 -9.99 -5.84
CA THR A 224 -6.92 -11.23 -6.40
C THR A 224 -5.60 -10.95 -7.14
N VAL A 225 -5.61 -9.96 -8.03
CA VAL A 225 -4.41 -9.57 -8.79
C VAL A 225 -3.32 -9.03 -7.87
N LEU A 226 -3.65 -8.12 -6.95
CA LEU A 226 -2.68 -7.54 -6.02
C LEU A 226 -2.07 -8.58 -5.08
N CYS A 227 -2.89 -9.47 -4.51
CA CYS A 227 -2.41 -10.57 -3.67
C CYS A 227 -1.53 -11.53 -4.46
N GLY A 228 -1.92 -11.87 -5.71
CA GLY A 228 -1.12 -12.71 -6.60
C GLY A 228 0.24 -12.11 -6.92
N VAL A 229 0.29 -10.81 -7.25
CA VAL A 229 1.56 -10.08 -7.48
C VAL A 229 2.40 -10.07 -6.22
N GLY A 230 1.82 -9.74 -5.07
CA GLY A 230 2.52 -9.72 -3.78
C GLY A 230 3.09 -11.09 -3.40
N MET A 231 2.32 -12.16 -3.63
CA MET A 231 2.75 -13.55 -3.46
C MET A 231 3.96 -13.86 -4.35
N VAL A 232 3.91 -13.54 -5.64
CA VAL A 232 5.03 -13.76 -6.57
C VAL A 232 6.25 -12.95 -6.16
N LEU A 233 6.08 -11.69 -5.73
CA LEU A 233 7.18 -10.85 -5.25
C LEU A 233 7.83 -11.43 -3.99
N ALA A 234 7.03 -11.92 -3.05
CA ALA A 234 7.48 -12.55 -1.81
C ALA A 234 8.21 -13.87 -2.10
N ALA A 235 7.64 -14.73 -2.95
CA ALA A 235 8.26 -16.00 -3.38
C ALA A 235 9.59 -15.77 -4.10
N LYS A 236 9.66 -14.76 -5.00
CA LYS A 236 10.90 -14.37 -5.71
C LYS A 236 11.84 -13.51 -4.86
N ARG A 237 11.53 -13.26 -3.58
CA ARG A 237 12.35 -12.49 -2.62
C ARG A 237 12.78 -11.13 -3.16
N ARG A 238 11.91 -10.47 -3.92
CA ARG A 238 12.23 -9.17 -4.51
C ARG A 238 12.35 -8.12 -3.38
N PRO A 239 13.29 -7.17 -3.47
CA PRO A 239 13.42 -6.11 -2.46
C PRO A 239 12.16 -5.25 -2.26
N SER A 240 11.26 -5.22 -3.26
CA SER A 240 9.95 -4.54 -3.16
C SER A 240 8.88 -5.34 -2.40
N ALA A 241 9.08 -6.64 -2.16
CA ALA A 241 8.04 -7.51 -1.59
C ALA A 241 7.60 -7.07 -0.20
N THR A 242 8.55 -6.68 0.66
CA THR A 242 8.25 -6.19 2.02
C THR A 242 7.38 -4.94 1.97
N GLY A 243 7.79 -3.91 1.21
CA GLY A 243 7.01 -2.69 1.07
C GLY A 243 5.66 -2.91 0.41
N PHE A 244 5.58 -3.81 -0.57
CA PHE A 244 4.33 -4.15 -1.23
C PHE A 244 3.36 -4.84 -0.26
N SER A 245 3.86 -5.79 0.53
CA SER A 245 3.06 -6.52 1.52
C SER A 245 2.55 -5.61 2.64
N VAL A 246 3.40 -4.70 3.16
CA VAL A 246 2.96 -3.66 4.12
C VAL A 246 1.92 -2.76 3.47
N GLY A 247 2.11 -2.39 2.21
CA GLY A 247 1.17 -1.53 1.50
C GLY A 247 -0.22 -2.16 1.39
N LEU A 248 -0.26 -3.44 1.00
CA LEU A 248 -1.53 -4.14 0.92
C LEU A 248 -2.16 -4.36 2.30
N ALA A 249 -1.36 -4.62 3.33
CA ALA A 249 -1.84 -4.72 4.71
C ALA A 249 -2.45 -3.39 5.21
N LEU A 250 -1.79 -2.25 4.95
CA LEU A 250 -2.32 -0.92 5.28
C LEU A 250 -3.61 -0.59 4.52
N PHE A 251 -3.75 -1.11 3.29
CA PHE A 251 -4.98 -0.96 2.51
C PHE A 251 -6.12 -1.81 3.07
N MET A 252 -5.86 -3.09 3.39
CA MET A 252 -6.88 -4.05 3.84
C MET A 252 -7.35 -3.81 5.28
N MET A 253 -6.44 -3.41 6.17
CA MET A 253 -6.72 -3.34 7.60
C MET A 253 -7.90 -2.41 7.96
N PRO A 254 -8.00 -1.16 7.44
CA PRO A 254 -9.14 -0.29 7.74
C PRO A 254 -10.46 -0.82 7.17
N ILE A 255 -10.42 -1.47 6.01
CA ILE A 255 -11.60 -2.07 5.36
C ILE A 255 -12.13 -3.24 6.19
N ALA A 256 -11.23 -4.12 6.63
CA ALA A 256 -11.59 -5.26 7.47
C ALA A 256 -12.12 -4.80 8.83
N PHE A 257 -11.51 -3.77 9.43
CA PHE A 257 -11.96 -3.17 10.68
C PHE A 257 -13.38 -2.60 10.56
N THR A 258 -13.65 -1.76 9.56
CA THR A 258 -14.96 -1.14 9.36
C THR A 258 -16.07 -2.17 9.10
N LYS A 259 -15.76 -3.24 8.35
CA LYS A 259 -16.69 -4.37 8.17
C LYS A 259 -17.00 -5.10 9.47
N LEU A 260 -15.97 -5.43 10.25
CA LEU A 260 -16.16 -6.12 11.55
C LEU A 260 -16.92 -5.24 12.54
N TRP A 261 -16.69 -3.93 12.51
CA TRP A 261 -17.44 -2.97 13.30
C TRP A 261 -18.93 -3.01 12.97
N GLY A 262 -19.28 -2.96 11.67
CA GLY A 262 -20.68 -3.05 11.24
C GLY A 262 -21.35 -4.38 11.59
N LEU A 263 -20.65 -5.50 11.41
CA LEU A 263 -21.15 -6.83 11.78
C LEU A 263 -21.40 -6.96 13.29
N ALA A 264 -20.54 -6.37 14.12
CA ALA A 264 -20.73 -6.36 15.56
C ALA A 264 -21.96 -5.54 16.00
N GLY A 265 -22.31 -4.49 15.25
CA GLY A 265 -23.48 -3.65 15.52
C GLY A 265 -24.83 -4.26 15.10
N THR A 266 -24.83 -5.32 14.28
CA THR A 266 -26.04 -5.87 13.64
C THR A 266 -26.41 -7.28 14.10
N ALA A 267 -25.67 -7.87 15.05
CA ALA A 267 -25.77 -9.27 15.47
C ALA A 267 -25.54 -10.32 14.35
N ASP A 268 -25.08 -9.89 13.17
CA ASP A 268 -24.90 -10.71 11.97
C ASP A 268 -23.54 -11.45 11.92
N LEU A 269 -22.72 -11.35 12.97
CA LEU A 269 -21.41 -12.00 13.05
C LEU A 269 -21.48 -13.51 12.77
N LEU A 270 -22.57 -14.17 13.18
CA LEU A 270 -22.80 -15.60 12.96
C LEU A 270 -23.68 -15.91 11.74
N ALA A 271 -24.41 -14.93 11.21
CA ALA A 271 -25.28 -15.10 10.05
C ALA A 271 -24.48 -15.26 8.75
N SER A 272 -23.26 -14.70 8.70
CA SER A 272 -22.39 -14.78 7.53
C SER A 272 -20.96 -15.22 7.91
N PRO A 273 -20.76 -16.48 8.32
CA PRO A 273 -19.50 -16.96 8.89
C PRO A 273 -18.31 -16.79 7.93
N LEU A 274 -18.51 -16.96 6.62
CA LEU A 274 -17.43 -16.76 5.63
C LEU A 274 -16.98 -15.29 5.55
N ASN A 275 -17.91 -14.33 5.65
CA ASN A 275 -17.57 -12.90 5.72
C ASN A 275 -16.80 -12.55 6.99
N THR A 276 -17.25 -13.09 8.12
CA THR A 276 -16.61 -12.85 9.42
C THR A 276 -15.19 -13.44 9.44
N VAL A 277 -15.03 -14.71 9.06
CA VAL A 277 -13.72 -15.39 9.03
C VAL A 277 -12.75 -14.66 8.10
N GLN A 278 -13.20 -14.29 6.90
CA GLN A 278 -12.33 -13.56 5.97
C GLN A 278 -11.95 -12.19 6.52
N SER A 279 -12.88 -11.42 7.09
CA SER A 279 -12.59 -10.09 7.62
C SER A 279 -11.64 -10.16 8.84
N VAL A 280 -11.81 -11.17 9.70
CA VAL A 280 -10.87 -11.45 10.81
C VAL A 280 -9.48 -11.81 10.26
N LEU A 281 -9.41 -12.67 9.24
CA LEU A 281 -8.15 -13.05 8.62
C LEU A 281 -7.46 -11.87 7.94
N GLU A 282 -8.21 -11.02 7.24
CA GLU A 282 -7.71 -9.79 6.62
C GLU A 282 -7.16 -8.85 7.70
N LEU A 283 -7.90 -8.62 8.79
CA LEU A 283 -7.48 -7.73 9.87
C LEU A 283 -6.26 -8.27 10.64
N ALA A 284 -6.38 -9.48 11.20
CA ALA A 284 -5.35 -10.11 12.03
C ALA A 284 -4.11 -10.46 11.20
N GLY A 285 -4.30 -10.95 9.98
CA GLY A 285 -3.21 -11.25 9.05
C GLY A 285 -2.46 -9.98 8.64
N SER A 286 -3.17 -8.91 8.28
CA SER A 286 -2.53 -7.63 7.93
C SER A 286 -1.75 -7.05 9.11
N ALA A 287 -2.34 -7.08 10.32
CA ALA A 287 -1.67 -6.64 11.54
C ALA A 287 -0.41 -7.49 11.84
N ALA A 288 -0.49 -8.81 11.68
CA ALA A 288 0.64 -9.71 11.86
C ALA A 288 1.76 -9.45 10.85
N VAL A 289 1.45 -9.23 9.57
CA VAL A 289 2.45 -8.89 8.55
C VAL A 289 3.15 -7.57 8.88
N VAL A 290 2.41 -6.54 9.27
CA VAL A 290 2.99 -5.26 9.69
C VAL A 290 3.89 -5.46 10.92
N ALA A 291 3.42 -6.17 11.95
CA ALA A 291 4.17 -6.42 13.16
C ALA A 291 5.47 -7.20 12.90
N LEU A 292 5.42 -8.25 12.09
CA LEU A 292 6.58 -9.07 11.72
C LEU A 292 7.62 -8.25 10.95
N ILE A 293 7.17 -7.41 10.01
CA ILE A 293 8.07 -6.56 9.22
C ILE A 293 8.70 -5.46 10.11
N VAL A 294 7.93 -4.86 11.01
CA VAL A 294 8.47 -3.89 11.99
C VAL A 294 9.48 -4.57 12.92
N ALA A 295 9.21 -5.79 13.38
CA ALA A 295 10.13 -6.55 14.21
C ALA A 295 11.45 -6.88 13.48
N ASP A 296 11.38 -7.28 12.21
CA ASP A 296 12.55 -7.55 11.36
C ASP A 296 13.40 -6.29 11.16
N VAL A 297 12.75 -5.15 10.88
CA VAL A 297 13.45 -3.85 10.75
C VAL A 297 14.13 -3.43 12.06
N ARG A 298 13.53 -3.70 13.22
CA ARG A 298 14.14 -3.41 14.52
C ARG A 298 15.35 -4.31 14.80
N ARG A 299 15.27 -5.59 14.44
CA ARG A 299 16.38 -6.55 14.62
C ARG A 299 17.57 -6.26 13.70
N ASP A 300 17.32 -5.75 12.50
CA ASP A 300 18.36 -5.39 11.52
C ASP A 300 19.04 -4.02 11.81
N ARG A 301 18.68 -3.32 12.90
CA ARG A 301 19.41 -2.10 13.31
C ARG A 301 20.70 -2.50 14.03
N PRO A 302 21.87 -1.95 13.63
CA PRO A 302 23.11 -2.17 14.40
C PRO A 302 22.91 -1.69 15.84
N ALA A 303 23.40 -2.46 16.80
CA ALA A 303 23.36 -2.07 18.21
C ALA A 303 24.12 -0.73 18.41
N PRO A 304 23.61 0.21 19.23
CA PRO A 304 24.25 1.51 19.46
C PRO A 304 25.66 1.47 20.07
N HIS A 305 26.16 0.30 20.47
CA HIS A 305 27.40 0.17 21.27
C HIS A 305 28.66 -0.21 20.48
N ALA A 306 28.58 -0.50 19.17
CA ALA A 306 29.75 -0.90 18.39
C ALA A 306 30.63 0.28 17.89
N VAL A 307 30.32 1.52 18.28
CA VAL A 307 31.09 2.73 17.86
C VAL A 307 32.03 3.24 18.97
N LEU A 308 32.02 2.63 20.16
CA LEU A 308 32.90 3.03 21.28
C LEU A 308 34.15 2.14 21.47
N GLU A 309 34.31 1.07 20.69
CA GLU A 309 35.57 0.31 20.59
C GLU A 309 36.31 0.66 19.29
N LEU A 310 36.65 1.93 19.15
CA LEU A 310 37.81 2.36 18.35
C LEU A 310 38.71 3.19 19.25
N THR A 311 39.09 2.61 20.40
CA THR A 311 40.29 3.03 21.10
C THR A 311 41.45 2.53 20.23
N PRO A 312 42.26 3.41 19.61
CA PRO A 312 43.48 2.94 18.97
C PRO A 312 44.34 2.25 20.03
N PRO A 313 45.08 1.18 19.70
CA PRO A 313 46.06 0.62 20.63
C PRO A 313 47.01 1.74 21.05
N PRO A 314 47.50 1.77 22.31
CA PRO A 314 48.55 2.71 22.68
C PRO A 314 49.69 2.50 21.69
N THR A 315 49.98 3.53 20.90
CA THR A 315 51.16 3.58 20.04
C THR A 315 52.35 3.33 20.93
N GLY A 316 52.91 2.13 20.79
CA GLY A 316 54.15 1.75 21.44
C GLY A 316 55.24 2.75 21.05
N ALA A 317 55.92 3.22 22.08
CA ALA A 317 57.29 3.75 22.09
C ALA A 317 57.76 4.45 20.80
N ASP A 318 57.85 5.78 20.86
CA ASP A 318 58.74 6.55 20.00
C ASP A 318 60.16 5.95 20.03
N PRO A 319 60.70 5.47 18.90
CA PRO A 319 62.09 5.03 18.82
C PRO A 319 63.09 6.19 18.93
N GLU A 320 62.62 7.44 18.93
CA GLU A 320 63.46 8.65 19.05
C GLU A 320 63.80 9.00 20.50
N ALA A 321 62.97 8.63 21.49
CA ALA A 321 63.30 8.86 22.89
C ALA A 321 64.44 7.94 23.39
N GLN A 322 64.67 6.79 22.74
CA GLN A 322 65.72 5.84 23.12
C GLN A 322 67.09 6.13 22.49
N ARG A 323 67.16 7.05 21.50
CA ARG A 323 68.43 7.52 20.92
C ARG A 323 69.04 8.71 21.66
N ALA A 324 68.27 9.42 22.47
CA ALA A 324 68.79 10.55 23.25
C ALA A 324 69.57 10.11 24.50
N ASP A 325 69.23 8.95 25.10
CA ASP A 325 69.88 8.46 26.32
C ASP A 325 71.19 7.67 26.08
N ALA A 326 71.50 7.30 24.84
CA ALA A 326 72.75 6.61 24.51
C ALA A 326 73.92 7.58 24.21
N ALA A 327 73.66 8.88 24.09
CA ALA A 327 74.66 9.88 23.69
C ALA A 327 75.21 10.74 24.84
N THR A 328 74.77 10.50 26.08
CA THR A 328 75.21 11.27 27.27
C THR A 328 75.90 10.42 28.34
N SER A 329 76.24 9.15 28.06
CA SER A 329 76.95 8.26 28.98
C SER A 329 78.42 7.98 28.58
N ASP A 330 79.06 8.88 27.83
CA ASP A 330 80.52 8.90 27.67
C ASP A 330 81.00 10.35 27.53
N ALA A 331 81.09 11.05 28.67
CA ALA A 331 81.88 12.26 28.88
C ALA A 331 82.12 12.49 30.39
#